data_AF-A0A7K2FTR8-F1
#
_entry.id   AF-A0A7K2FTR8-F1
#
_cell.length_a   1.000
_cell.length_b   1.000
_cell.length_c   1.000
_cell.angle_alpha   90.00
_cell.angle_beta   90.00
_cell.angle_gamma   90.00
#
_symmetry.space_group_name_H-M   'P 1'
#
loop_
_entity.id
_entity.type
_entity.pdbx_description
1 polymer ?
#
loop_
_entity_poly.entity_id
_entity_poly.type
_entity_poly.pdbx_seq_one_letter_code
_entity_poly.pdbx_strand_id
1 'polypeptide(L)'
;MFFDWYDAAAQDAPTTARLLEVLNRAEHVVIVEASPDEVDVADRARTVVTGAEIADLARRLAIVDGGTGDRCRCAGRPTIMVYDSDGEQIACWTLHHQTGLRSVGAFDADLRDGPALTEWLAERGLTGSRDAQAELAAQRAESERRRMRWVHAAPPGLSDAAEDVARLPGREASPDRAPDAEDRLAALTRHHYPEGIERARALLAWAGTAARESTGGLMWYDLTVQRQLLAEHPDHVIAALVAQTPSPAQLDGAAQLFGSVEWTKEHGRGLPEPLRSTIVEHIRASGTDPMRFRLRHGYYGAEGEAP
;
A
#
# COMPACT_ATOMS: atom_id res chain seq x y z
N MET A 1 -35.79 5.54 -2.01
CA MET A 1 -36.03 4.08 -2.14
C MET A 1 -34.66 3.39 -2.09
N PHE A 2 -34.04 3.37 -0.90
CA PHE A 2 -32.65 2.93 -0.66
C PHE A 2 -32.56 1.74 0.33
N PHE A 3 -33.70 1.11 0.64
CA PHE A 3 -33.82 0.15 1.75
C PHE A 3 -33.77 -1.33 1.35
N ASP A 4 -33.62 -1.66 0.06
CA ASP A 4 -33.73 -3.06 -0.41
C ASP A 4 -32.37 -3.75 -0.67
N TRP A 5 -31.26 -3.00 -0.65
CA TRP A 5 -29.91 -3.57 -0.85
C TRP A 5 -29.26 -4.08 0.43
N TYR A 6 -29.65 -3.57 1.60
CA TYR A 6 -29.09 -4.00 2.88
C TYR A 6 -29.65 -5.34 3.36
N ASP A 7 -30.92 -5.63 3.09
CA ASP A 7 -31.56 -6.90 3.50
C ASP A 7 -31.10 -8.10 2.66
N ALA A 8 -30.85 -7.92 1.37
CA ALA A 8 -30.28 -8.98 0.52
C ALA A 8 -28.82 -9.29 0.88
N ALA A 9 -28.03 -8.26 1.25
CA ALA A 9 -26.64 -8.43 1.68
C ALA A 9 -26.53 -9.09 3.07
N ALA A 10 -27.48 -8.84 3.97
CA ALA A 10 -27.54 -9.48 5.28
C ALA A 10 -27.82 -10.99 5.19
N GLN A 11 -28.61 -11.43 4.20
CA GLN A 11 -28.91 -12.86 3.98
C GLN A 11 -27.74 -13.62 3.33
N ASP A 12 -26.82 -12.94 2.63
CA ASP A 12 -25.64 -13.55 2.01
C ASP A 12 -24.34 -13.23 2.78
N ALA A 13 -24.46 -12.82 4.05
CA ALA A 13 -23.30 -12.59 4.90
C ALA A 13 -22.52 -13.90 5.14
N PRO A 14 -21.18 -13.87 5.09
CA PRO A 14 -20.38 -15.04 5.37
C PRO A 14 -20.51 -15.41 6.86
N THR A 15 -20.74 -16.70 7.14
CA THR A 15 -20.82 -17.24 8.51
C THR A 15 -20.09 -18.57 8.63
N THR A 16 -19.59 -18.84 9.83
CA THR A 16 -19.00 -20.13 10.19
C THR A 16 -20.02 -21.27 10.04
N ALA A 17 -21.29 -21.01 10.32
CA ALA A 17 -22.36 -22.00 10.17
C ALA A 17 -22.50 -22.46 8.70
N ARG A 18 -22.44 -21.54 7.74
CA ARG A 18 -22.52 -21.85 6.31
C ARG A 18 -21.31 -22.63 5.82
N LEU A 19 -20.11 -22.29 6.29
CA LEU A 19 -18.90 -23.09 6.02
C LEU A 19 -19.07 -24.53 6.51
N LEU A 20 -19.57 -24.70 7.74
CA LEU A 20 -19.80 -26.02 8.32
C LEU A 20 -20.86 -26.82 7.55
N GLU A 21 -21.95 -26.18 7.11
CA GLU A 21 -22.97 -26.84 6.29
C GLU A 21 -22.38 -27.44 5.01
N VAL A 22 -21.54 -26.67 4.31
CA VAL A 22 -20.85 -27.14 3.11
C VAL A 22 -19.86 -28.27 3.43
N LEU A 23 -19.03 -28.10 4.46
CA LEU A 23 -18.01 -29.10 4.82
C LEU A 23 -18.61 -30.39 5.37
N ASN A 24 -19.78 -30.35 6.00
CA ASN A 24 -20.49 -31.55 6.46
C ASN A 24 -21.04 -32.40 5.32
N ARG A 25 -21.19 -31.82 4.11
CA ARG A 25 -21.61 -32.52 2.89
C ARG A 25 -20.42 -33.00 2.04
N ALA A 26 -19.20 -32.63 2.43
CA ALA A 26 -18.01 -32.92 1.66
C ALA A 26 -17.58 -34.38 1.83
N GLU A 27 -17.30 -35.05 0.71
CA GLU A 27 -16.57 -36.32 0.71
C GLU A 27 -15.07 -36.06 0.83
N HIS A 28 -14.58 -35.06 0.10
CA HIS A 28 -13.20 -34.64 0.15
C HIS A 28 -13.03 -33.14 -0.16
N VAL A 29 -11.90 -32.59 0.28
CA VAL A 29 -11.49 -31.21 0.01
C VAL A 29 -10.12 -31.22 -0.65
N VAL A 30 -9.98 -30.52 -1.77
CA VAL A 30 -8.70 -30.33 -2.47
C VAL A 30 -8.22 -28.91 -2.21
N ILE A 31 -6.99 -28.78 -1.71
CA ILE A 31 -6.35 -27.48 -1.48
C ILE A 31 -5.16 -27.37 -2.40
N VAL A 32 -5.10 -26.31 -3.20
CA VAL A 32 -4.05 -26.05 -4.19
C VAL A 32 -3.39 -24.71 -3.89
N GLU A 33 -2.05 -24.66 -3.88
CA GLU A 33 -1.28 -23.42 -3.73
C GLU A 33 -1.28 -22.56 -5.00
N ALA A 34 -2.47 -22.17 -5.42
CA ALA A 34 -2.72 -21.40 -6.62
C ALA A 34 -3.96 -20.51 -6.40
N SER A 35 -4.11 -19.49 -7.24
CA SER A 35 -5.38 -18.79 -7.38
C SER A 35 -6.39 -19.64 -8.17
N PRO A 36 -7.69 -19.31 -8.15
CA PRO A 36 -8.73 -20.12 -8.80
C PRO A 36 -8.52 -20.33 -10.31
N ASP A 37 -7.91 -19.36 -10.98
CA ASP A 37 -7.59 -19.40 -12.41
C ASP A 37 -6.34 -20.23 -12.75
N GLU A 38 -5.60 -20.67 -11.74
CA GLU A 38 -4.34 -21.41 -11.88
C GLU A 38 -4.40 -22.85 -11.32
N VAL A 39 -5.56 -23.32 -10.84
CA VAL A 39 -5.69 -24.62 -10.16
C VAL A 39 -5.35 -25.83 -11.06
N ASP A 40 -5.55 -25.69 -12.37
CA ASP A 40 -5.28 -26.73 -13.37
C ASP A 40 -3.82 -26.74 -13.86
N VAL A 41 -3.01 -25.78 -13.42
CA VAL A 41 -1.59 -25.73 -13.79
C VAL A 41 -0.86 -26.92 -13.13
N ALA A 42 -0.15 -27.69 -13.95
CA ALA A 42 0.69 -28.79 -13.48
C ALA A 42 1.75 -28.29 -12.47
N ASP A 43 2.21 -29.17 -11.59
CA ASP A 43 3.26 -28.90 -10.59
C ASP A 43 2.89 -27.95 -9.43
N ARG A 44 1.64 -27.47 -9.35
CA ARG A 44 1.16 -26.77 -8.15
C ARG A 44 1.02 -27.73 -6.98
N ALA A 45 1.63 -27.37 -5.85
CA ALA A 45 1.51 -28.12 -4.60
C ALA A 45 0.02 -28.23 -4.22
N ARG A 46 -0.39 -29.46 -3.89
CA ARG A 46 -1.78 -29.78 -3.57
C ARG A 46 -1.88 -30.84 -2.50
N THR A 47 -2.92 -30.77 -1.69
CA THR A 47 -3.27 -31.82 -0.73
C THR A 47 -4.75 -32.16 -0.87
N VAL A 48 -5.09 -33.41 -0.56
CA VAL A 48 -6.47 -33.89 -0.46
C VAL A 48 -6.75 -34.19 1.00
N VAL A 49 -7.91 -33.74 1.49
CA VAL A 49 -8.36 -33.84 2.88
C VAL A 49 -9.63 -34.66 2.90
N THR A 50 -9.70 -35.70 3.70
CA THR A 50 -10.85 -36.62 3.76
C THR A 50 -11.25 -36.95 5.20
N GLY A 51 -12.49 -37.43 5.38
CA GLY A 51 -12.98 -37.97 6.64
C GLY A 51 -12.77 -37.04 7.84
N ALA A 52 -12.10 -37.54 8.90
CA ALA A 52 -11.90 -36.80 10.14
C ALA A 52 -11.05 -35.52 9.97
N GLU A 53 -10.22 -35.43 8.92
CA GLU A 53 -9.42 -34.23 8.66
C GLU A 53 -10.26 -33.06 8.16
N ILE A 54 -11.40 -33.32 7.51
CA ILE A 54 -12.35 -32.27 7.09
C ILE A 54 -12.88 -31.54 8.32
N ALA A 55 -13.15 -32.25 9.41
CA ALA A 55 -13.58 -31.64 10.67
C ALA A 55 -12.48 -30.80 11.33
N ASP A 56 -11.19 -31.14 11.16
CA ASP A 56 -10.07 -30.31 11.62
C ASP A 56 -9.92 -29.06 10.77
N LEU A 57 -9.98 -29.20 9.44
CA LEU A 57 -9.97 -28.09 8.49
C LEU A 57 -11.12 -27.11 8.79
N ALA A 58 -12.33 -27.61 9.04
CA ALA A 58 -13.50 -26.81 9.37
C ALA A 58 -13.29 -25.91 10.58
N ARG A 59 -12.63 -26.41 11.64
CA ARG A 59 -12.30 -25.60 12.82
C ARG A 59 -11.34 -24.47 12.49
N ARG A 60 -10.36 -24.72 11.62
CA ARG A 60 -9.32 -23.74 11.22
C ARG A 60 -9.83 -22.71 10.23
N LEU A 61 -10.85 -23.05 9.44
CA LEU A 61 -11.55 -22.14 8.54
C LEU A 61 -12.61 -21.30 9.25
N ALA A 62 -12.80 -21.43 10.57
CA ALA A 62 -13.78 -20.62 11.29
C ALA A 62 -13.51 -19.12 11.10
N ILE A 63 -14.56 -18.35 10.83
CA ILE A 63 -14.49 -16.93 10.48
C ILE A 63 -15.20 -16.05 11.52
N VAL A 64 -14.90 -14.76 11.48
CA VAL A 64 -15.73 -13.73 12.12
C VAL A 64 -16.98 -13.53 11.27
N ASP A 65 -18.14 -13.85 11.83
CA ASP A 65 -19.41 -13.80 11.12
C ASP A 65 -19.78 -12.34 10.76
N GLY A 66 -20.44 -12.16 9.61
CA GLY A 66 -20.86 -10.85 9.11
C GLY A 66 -19.95 -10.29 8.01
N GLY A 67 -18.72 -10.80 7.90
CA GLY A 67 -17.74 -10.37 6.91
C GLY A 67 -17.08 -9.03 7.26
N THR A 68 -16.06 -8.65 6.49
CA THR A 68 -15.30 -7.41 6.72
C THR A 68 -15.95 -6.20 6.07
N GLY A 69 -16.88 -6.41 5.13
CA GLY A 69 -17.43 -5.35 4.28
C GLY A 69 -16.47 -4.89 3.16
N ASP A 70 -15.23 -5.37 3.17
CA ASP A 70 -14.21 -5.02 2.19
C ASP A 70 -14.37 -5.81 0.88
N ARG A 71 -13.94 -5.18 -0.21
CA ARG A 71 -13.96 -5.77 -1.56
C ARG A 71 -12.60 -5.56 -2.24
N CYS A 72 -11.58 -6.19 -1.71
CA CYS A 72 -10.32 -6.30 -2.43
C CYS A 72 -10.52 -7.14 -3.70
N ARG A 73 -9.75 -6.87 -4.76
CA ARG A 73 -9.84 -7.59 -6.04
C ARG A 73 -8.81 -8.72 -6.18
N CYS A 74 -7.92 -8.91 -5.20
CA CYS A 74 -6.87 -9.93 -5.24
C CYS A 74 -7.48 -11.33 -5.14
N ALA A 75 -7.35 -12.19 -6.15
CA ALA A 75 -8.03 -13.49 -6.22
C ALA A 75 -7.86 -14.40 -4.98
N GLY A 76 -6.77 -14.24 -4.23
CA GLY A 76 -6.45 -15.04 -3.05
C GLY A 76 -5.75 -16.34 -3.42
N ARG A 77 -5.05 -16.92 -2.44
CA ARG A 77 -4.39 -18.23 -2.50
C ARG A 77 -4.02 -18.70 -1.09
N PRO A 78 -3.97 -20.01 -0.81
CA PRO A 78 -4.39 -21.14 -1.64
C PRO A 78 -5.89 -21.17 -1.96
N THR A 79 -6.26 -21.97 -2.96
CA THR A 79 -7.64 -22.26 -3.34
C THR A 79 -8.09 -23.56 -2.69
N ILE A 80 -9.28 -23.54 -2.09
CA ILE A 80 -9.90 -24.63 -1.33
C ILE A 80 -11.17 -25.05 -2.09
N MET A 81 -11.15 -26.23 -2.70
CA MET A 81 -12.25 -26.78 -3.49
C MET A 81 -12.89 -27.93 -2.72
N VAL A 82 -14.21 -27.86 -2.53
CA VAL A 82 -14.97 -28.84 -1.75
C VAL A 82 -15.82 -29.67 -2.69
N TYR A 83 -15.72 -31.00 -2.57
CA TYR A 83 -16.44 -31.96 -3.41
C TYR A 83 -17.35 -32.85 -2.57
N ASP A 84 -18.54 -33.15 -3.07
CA ASP A 84 -19.47 -34.10 -2.44
C ASP A 84 -19.19 -35.56 -2.83
N SER A 85 -20.04 -36.48 -2.39
CA SER A 85 -19.92 -37.93 -2.63
C SER A 85 -20.11 -38.32 -4.09
N ASP A 86 -20.78 -37.49 -4.89
CA ASP A 86 -20.96 -37.71 -6.32
C ASP A 86 -19.75 -37.19 -7.12
N GLY A 87 -18.80 -36.52 -6.46
CA GLY A 87 -17.62 -35.90 -7.05
C GLY A 87 -17.88 -34.51 -7.63
N GLU A 88 -19.06 -33.93 -7.37
CA GLU A 88 -19.41 -32.59 -7.83
C GLU A 88 -18.81 -31.52 -6.90
N GLN A 89 -18.30 -30.43 -7.48
CA GLN A 89 -17.75 -29.33 -6.71
C GLN A 89 -18.88 -28.49 -6.11
N ILE A 90 -19.02 -28.51 -4.79
CA ILE A 90 -20.09 -27.80 -4.07
C ILE A 90 -19.66 -26.43 -3.52
N ALA A 91 -18.34 -26.17 -3.42
CA ALA A 91 -17.82 -24.85 -3.07
C ALA A 91 -16.37 -24.65 -3.54
N CYS A 92 -15.99 -23.38 -3.69
CA CYS A 92 -14.62 -22.95 -3.95
C CYS A 92 -14.34 -21.65 -3.17
N TRP A 93 -13.33 -21.69 -2.31
CA TRP A 93 -12.91 -20.57 -1.47
C TRP A 93 -11.43 -20.28 -1.66
N THR A 94 -11.01 -19.08 -1.30
CA THR A 94 -9.59 -18.71 -1.31
C THR A 94 -9.18 -18.01 -0.03
N LEU A 95 -7.92 -18.21 0.35
CA LEU A 95 -7.30 -17.41 1.41
C LEU A 95 -6.90 -16.04 0.87
N HIS A 96 -7.50 -15.00 1.46
CA HIS A 96 -7.31 -13.62 1.09
C HIS A 96 -6.34 -12.93 2.07
N HIS A 97 -5.23 -12.41 1.55
CA HIS A 97 -4.12 -11.82 2.31
C HIS A 97 -3.59 -12.67 3.49
N GLN A 98 -3.81 -13.99 3.46
CA GLN A 98 -3.48 -14.93 4.54
C GLN A 98 -4.20 -14.65 5.88
N THR A 99 -5.23 -13.80 5.88
CA THR A 99 -5.96 -13.39 7.08
C THR A 99 -7.47 -13.61 6.96
N GLY A 100 -8.01 -13.72 5.75
CA GLY A 100 -9.44 -13.91 5.52
C GLY A 100 -9.75 -14.98 4.48
N LEU A 101 -11.04 -15.26 4.35
CA LEU A 101 -11.65 -16.24 3.47
C LEU A 101 -12.57 -15.51 2.48
N ARG A 102 -12.43 -15.81 1.20
CA ARG A 102 -13.29 -15.29 0.14
C ARG A 102 -14.28 -16.33 -0.38
N SER A 103 -15.40 -15.86 -0.93
CA SER A 103 -16.45 -16.65 -1.59
C SER A 103 -17.28 -17.52 -0.65
N VAL A 104 -17.25 -17.23 0.65
CA VAL A 104 -18.15 -17.83 1.65
C VAL A 104 -19.56 -17.18 1.58
N GLY A 105 -19.62 -15.94 1.11
CA GLY A 105 -20.84 -15.14 0.91
C GLY A 105 -20.52 -13.88 0.08
N ALA A 106 -21.27 -12.81 0.27
CA ALA A 106 -21.15 -11.56 -0.49
C ALA A 106 -19.87 -10.75 -0.21
N PHE A 107 -19.17 -11.05 0.89
CA PHE A 107 -17.98 -10.34 1.36
C PHE A 107 -16.89 -11.32 1.80
N ASP A 108 -15.67 -10.82 1.88
CA ASP A 108 -14.58 -11.52 2.56
C ASP A 108 -14.88 -11.59 4.06
N ALA A 109 -14.34 -12.60 4.73
CA ALA A 109 -14.47 -12.75 6.19
C ALA A 109 -13.13 -13.08 6.83
N ASP A 110 -12.81 -12.41 7.94
CA ASP A 110 -11.58 -12.67 8.67
C ASP A 110 -11.61 -14.06 9.31
N LEU A 111 -10.49 -14.77 9.23
CA LEU A 111 -10.29 -16.01 9.97
C LEU A 111 -10.18 -15.72 11.46
N ARG A 112 -10.78 -16.57 12.30
CA ARG A 112 -10.58 -16.50 13.75
C ARG A 112 -9.14 -16.84 14.16
N ASP A 113 -8.49 -17.73 13.41
CA ASP A 113 -7.12 -18.17 13.67
C ASP A 113 -6.38 -18.49 12.36
N GLY A 114 -6.05 -17.44 11.60
CA GLY A 114 -5.27 -17.54 10.37
C GLY A 114 -3.87 -18.20 10.54
N PRO A 115 -3.11 -17.90 11.61
CA PRO A 115 -1.84 -18.57 11.87
C PRO A 115 -1.98 -20.09 12.04
N ALA A 116 -2.98 -20.57 12.79
CA ALA A 116 -3.19 -22.01 12.95
C ALA A 116 -3.54 -22.71 11.63
N LEU A 117 -4.31 -22.07 10.74
CA LEU A 117 -4.57 -22.60 9.40
C LEU A 117 -3.28 -22.65 8.56
N THR A 118 -2.46 -21.61 8.63
CA THR A 118 -1.18 -21.53 7.88
C THR A 118 -0.22 -22.65 8.27
N GLU A 119 -0.05 -22.90 9.57
CA GLU A 119 0.83 -23.98 10.04
C GLU A 119 0.29 -25.36 9.65
N TRP A 120 -1.03 -25.55 9.72
CA TRP A 120 -1.66 -26.82 9.32
C TRP A 120 -1.50 -27.13 7.82
N LEU A 121 -1.53 -26.10 6.98
CA LEU A 121 -1.27 -26.22 5.55
C LEU A 121 0.20 -26.58 5.29
N ALA A 122 1.13 -25.92 6.00
CA ALA A 122 2.54 -26.16 5.85
C ALA A 122 2.97 -27.56 6.33
N GLU A 123 2.35 -28.10 7.38
CA GLU A 123 2.52 -29.50 7.83
C GLU A 123 2.15 -30.51 6.73
N ARG A 124 1.32 -30.11 5.76
CA ARG A 124 0.90 -30.90 4.59
C ARG A 124 1.67 -30.55 3.32
N GLY A 125 2.79 -29.84 3.45
CA GLY A 125 3.64 -29.46 2.32
C GLY A 125 3.16 -28.25 1.52
N LEU A 126 2.14 -27.54 1.99
CA LEU A 126 1.65 -26.30 1.38
C LEU A 126 2.27 -25.11 2.14
N THR A 127 3.48 -24.70 1.76
CA THR A 127 4.26 -23.68 2.48
C THR A 127 4.07 -22.25 1.97
N GLY A 128 3.46 -22.05 0.81
CA GLY A 128 3.26 -20.76 0.17
C GLY A 128 2.48 -19.75 1.02
N SER A 129 1.55 -20.22 1.86
CA SER A 129 0.89 -19.35 2.85
C SER A 129 1.85 -18.79 3.90
N ARG A 130 2.78 -19.62 4.40
CA ARG A 130 3.79 -19.20 5.37
C ARG A 130 4.77 -18.21 4.75
N ASP A 131 5.22 -18.49 3.52
CA ASP A 131 6.11 -17.60 2.78
C ASP A 131 5.44 -16.24 2.52
N ALA A 132 4.17 -16.25 2.12
CA ALA A 132 3.38 -15.03 1.92
C ALA A 132 3.19 -14.24 3.22
N GLN A 133 2.95 -14.90 4.36
CA GLN A 133 2.87 -14.22 5.66
C GLN A 133 4.20 -13.58 6.05
N ALA A 134 5.32 -14.29 5.83
CA ALA A 134 6.65 -13.76 6.11
C ALA A 134 6.97 -12.54 5.24
N GLU A 135 6.62 -12.59 3.95
CA GLU A 135 6.77 -11.47 3.02
C GLU A 135 5.92 -10.26 3.44
N LEU A 136 4.62 -10.47 3.75
CA LEU A 136 3.74 -9.41 4.24
C LEU A 136 4.23 -8.81 5.55
N ALA A 137 4.76 -9.62 6.47
CA ALA A 137 5.35 -9.13 7.71
C ALA A 137 6.60 -8.27 7.44
N ALA A 138 7.47 -8.70 6.53
CA ALA A 138 8.65 -7.94 6.11
C ALA A 138 8.26 -6.61 5.44
N GLN A 139 7.24 -6.63 4.57
CA GLN A 139 6.70 -5.43 3.93
C GLN A 139 6.12 -4.46 4.97
N ARG A 140 5.28 -4.94 5.91
CA ARG A 140 4.75 -4.10 7.00
C ARG A 140 5.85 -3.49 7.85
N ALA A 141 6.86 -4.27 8.19
CA ALA A 141 8.01 -3.79 8.96
C ALA A 141 8.80 -2.72 8.19
N GLU A 142 8.96 -2.86 6.88
CA GLU A 142 9.61 -1.82 6.06
C GLU A 142 8.73 -0.57 5.90
N SER A 143 7.43 -0.73 5.67
CA SER A 143 6.49 0.40 5.64
C SER A 143 6.51 1.18 6.94
N GLU A 144 6.54 0.49 8.09
CA GLU A 144 6.64 1.13 9.40
C GLU A 144 7.99 1.84 9.59
N ARG A 145 9.11 1.22 9.20
CA ARG A 145 10.42 1.89 9.24
C ARG A 145 10.45 3.14 8.37
N ARG A 146 9.91 3.07 7.16
CA ARG A 146 9.78 4.22 6.24
C ARG A 146 8.92 5.32 6.85
N ARG A 147 7.78 4.96 7.46
CA ARG A 147 6.89 5.88 8.17
C ARG A 147 7.64 6.61 9.29
N MET A 148 8.35 5.87 10.14
CA MET A 148 9.15 6.44 11.23
C MET A 148 10.25 7.38 10.71
N ARG A 149 10.98 7.00 9.64
CA ARG A 149 11.98 7.88 9.01
C ARG A 149 11.34 9.20 8.54
N TRP A 150 10.18 9.14 7.90
CA TRP A 150 9.48 10.33 7.42
C TRP A 150 9.04 11.25 8.57
N VAL A 151 8.50 10.67 9.66
CA VAL A 151 8.10 11.45 10.85
C VAL A 151 9.30 12.07 11.55
N HIS A 152 10.41 11.34 11.67
CA HIS A 152 11.65 11.86 12.25
C HIS A 152 12.32 12.96 11.41
N ALA A 153 12.10 12.94 10.10
CA ALA A 153 12.58 13.98 9.20
C ALA A 153 11.70 15.25 9.18
N ALA A 154 10.57 15.25 9.90
CA ALA A 154 9.70 16.40 9.97
C ALA A 154 10.45 17.63 10.50
N PRO A 155 10.18 18.84 9.95
CA PRO A 155 10.77 20.06 10.48
C PRO A 155 10.49 20.24 11.98
N PRO A 156 11.39 20.90 12.73
CA PRO A 156 11.19 21.17 14.15
C PRO A 156 9.79 21.72 14.46
N GLY A 157 9.11 21.12 15.44
CA GLY A 157 7.75 21.46 15.84
C GLY A 157 6.63 20.72 15.09
N LEU A 158 6.94 19.95 14.05
CA LEU A 158 5.92 19.29 13.21
C LEU A 158 5.79 17.77 13.41
N SER A 159 6.62 17.13 14.26
CA SER A 159 6.65 15.67 14.40
C SER A 159 5.33 15.04 14.83
N ASP A 160 4.59 15.65 15.76
CA ASP A 160 3.29 15.12 16.21
C ASP A 160 2.23 15.21 15.09
N ALA A 161 2.22 16.33 14.36
CA ALA A 161 1.32 16.52 13.23
C ALA A 161 1.67 15.59 12.06
N ALA A 162 2.95 15.34 11.85
CA ALA A 162 3.45 14.35 10.91
C ALA A 162 2.97 12.95 11.31
N GLU A 163 3.15 12.53 12.57
CA GLU A 163 2.73 11.23 13.07
C GLU A 163 1.24 10.95 12.77
N ASP A 164 0.38 11.94 13.00
CA ASP A 164 -1.06 11.82 12.73
C ASP A 164 -1.37 11.64 11.23
N VAL A 165 -0.72 12.40 10.34
CA VAL A 165 -0.88 12.24 8.88
C VAL A 165 -0.36 10.86 8.43
N ALA A 166 0.77 10.43 8.99
CA ALA A 166 1.42 9.18 8.66
C ALA A 166 0.67 7.94 9.17
N ARG A 167 -0.18 8.09 10.20
CA ARG A 167 -1.01 7.02 10.75
C ARG A 167 -2.35 6.85 10.05
N LEU A 168 -2.75 7.77 9.17
CA LEU A 168 -3.98 7.62 8.41
C LEU A 168 -3.90 6.31 7.60
N PRO A 169 -4.80 5.33 7.83
CA PRO A 169 -4.79 4.10 7.05
C PRO A 169 -5.07 4.46 5.60
N GLY A 170 -4.16 4.06 4.70
CA GLY A 170 -4.25 4.38 3.28
C GLY A 170 -5.61 3.95 2.71
N ARG A 171 -6.27 4.84 1.95
CA ARG A 171 -7.56 4.64 1.23
C ARG A 171 -8.79 4.24 2.07
N GLU A 172 -8.62 3.80 3.31
CA GLU A 172 -9.66 3.37 4.27
C GLU A 172 -9.83 4.35 5.44
N ALA A 173 -9.03 5.42 5.48
CA ALA A 173 -9.32 6.53 6.38
C ALA A 173 -10.77 6.99 6.14
N SER A 174 -11.57 6.99 7.22
CA SER A 174 -12.88 7.66 7.22
C SER A 174 -12.71 8.99 6.49
N PRO A 175 -13.50 9.28 5.44
CA PRO A 175 -13.32 10.47 4.60
C PRO A 175 -13.22 11.76 5.42
N ASP A 176 -13.84 11.75 6.61
CA ASP A 176 -13.91 12.87 7.53
C ASP A 176 -12.63 13.12 8.34
N ARG A 177 -11.72 12.14 8.49
CA ARG A 177 -10.53 12.27 9.37
C ARG A 177 -9.25 12.64 8.64
N ALA A 178 -9.13 12.31 7.35
CA ALA A 178 -7.92 12.57 6.58
C ALA A 178 -7.70 14.07 6.26
N PRO A 179 -8.72 14.83 5.84
CA PRO A 179 -8.57 16.27 5.57
C PRO A 179 -8.10 17.05 6.81
N ASP A 180 -8.66 16.75 7.98
CA ASP A 180 -8.35 17.46 9.23
C ASP A 180 -6.86 17.35 9.63
N ALA A 181 -6.24 16.18 9.47
CA ALA A 181 -4.84 15.99 9.82
C ALA A 181 -3.89 16.70 8.83
N GLU A 182 -4.20 16.65 7.52
CA GLU A 182 -3.42 17.34 6.49
C GLU A 182 -3.52 18.86 6.64
N ASP A 183 -4.73 19.39 6.89
CA ASP A 183 -4.96 20.82 7.08
C ASP A 183 -4.28 21.35 8.34
N ARG A 184 -4.34 20.58 9.43
CA ARG A 184 -3.64 20.94 10.67
C ARG A 184 -2.12 20.93 10.47
N LEU A 185 -1.56 19.94 9.75
CA LEU A 185 -0.15 19.93 9.41
C LEU A 185 0.22 21.18 8.59
N ALA A 186 -0.55 21.52 7.56
CA ALA A 186 -0.28 22.71 6.74
C ALA A 186 -0.39 24.02 7.53
N ALA A 187 -1.35 24.14 8.44
CA ALA A 187 -1.49 25.29 9.33
C ALA A 187 -0.29 25.44 10.28
N LEU A 188 0.16 24.34 10.89
CA LEU A 188 1.35 24.33 11.74
C LEU A 188 2.63 24.64 10.95
N THR A 189 2.78 24.11 9.74
CA THR A 189 3.90 24.47 8.85
C THR A 189 3.96 25.98 8.65
N ARG A 190 2.84 26.63 8.30
CA ARG A 190 2.79 28.10 8.12
C ARG A 190 3.04 28.87 9.41
N HIS A 191 2.61 28.33 10.55
CA HIS A 191 2.85 28.95 11.85
C HIS A 191 4.33 28.94 12.25
N HIS A 192 5.00 27.79 12.10
CA HIS A 192 6.41 27.65 12.44
C HIS A 192 7.35 28.29 11.41
N TYR A 193 6.92 28.37 10.14
CA TYR A 193 7.69 28.94 9.04
C TYR A 193 6.83 29.97 8.29
N PRO A 194 6.64 31.19 8.84
CA PRO A 194 5.79 32.20 8.21
C PRO A 194 6.36 32.73 6.89
N GLU A 195 7.69 32.80 6.78
CA GLU A 195 8.38 33.25 5.57
C GLU A 195 8.39 32.18 4.49
N GLY A 196 7.92 32.53 3.28
CA GLY A 196 7.71 31.57 2.19
C GLY A 196 8.98 30.84 1.73
N ILE A 197 10.11 31.55 1.67
CA ILE A 197 11.41 30.97 1.29
C ILE A 197 11.88 29.95 2.33
N GLU A 198 11.82 30.29 3.61
CA GLU A 198 12.23 29.38 4.70
C GLU A 198 11.29 28.18 4.83
N ARG A 199 9.99 28.39 4.60
CA ARG A 199 9.01 27.30 4.55
C ARG A 199 9.28 26.34 3.40
N ALA A 200 9.53 26.86 2.19
CA ALA A 200 9.89 26.04 1.04
C ALA A 200 11.17 25.24 1.30
N ARG A 201 12.17 25.82 1.97
CA ARG A 201 13.39 25.11 2.39
C ARG A 201 13.13 23.94 3.31
N ALA A 202 12.32 24.14 4.34
CA ALA A 202 11.98 23.10 5.30
C ALA A 202 11.21 21.96 4.62
N LEU A 203 10.24 22.31 3.77
CA LEU A 203 9.45 21.34 3.01
C LEU A 203 10.27 20.57 1.97
N LEU A 204 11.18 21.23 1.25
CA LEU A 204 12.09 20.57 0.30
C LEU A 204 13.01 19.58 1.01
N ALA A 205 13.57 19.96 2.17
CA ALA A 205 14.40 19.05 2.96
C ALA A 205 13.60 17.82 3.40
N TRP A 206 12.37 18.02 3.88
CA TRP A 206 11.50 16.93 4.32
C TRP A 206 11.11 16.00 3.17
N ALA A 207 10.70 16.57 2.03
CA ALA A 207 10.39 15.84 0.80
C ALA A 207 11.57 15.01 0.26
N GLY A 208 12.81 15.45 0.52
CA GLY A 208 14.03 14.72 0.15
C GLY A 208 14.14 13.34 0.79
N THR A 209 13.52 13.13 1.96
CA THR A 209 13.50 11.82 2.65
C THR A 209 12.85 10.76 1.78
N ALA A 210 11.68 11.06 1.21
CA ALA A 210 10.92 10.15 0.35
C ALA A 210 11.63 9.86 -0.97
N ALA A 211 12.39 10.83 -1.49
CA ALA A 211 13.04 10.73 -2.79
C ALA A 211 14.19 9.69 -2.82
N ARG A 212 14.66 9.24 -1.64
CA ARG A 212 15.68 8.20 -1.47
C ARG A 212 15.15 6.83 -1.04
N GLU A 213 13.83 6.67 -0.91
CA GLU A 213 13.24 5.41 -0.46
C GLU A 213 13.41 4.30 -1.50
N SER A 214 13.95 3.16 -1.08
CA SER A 214 14.35 2.04 -1.95
C SER A 214 13.16 1.29 -2.54
N THR A 215 12.01 1.32 -1.87
CA THR A 215 10.78 0.62 -2.30
C THR A 215 10.08 1.33 -3.47
N GLY A 216 10.56 2.52 -3.87
CA GLY A 216 9.92 3.35 -4.88
C GLY A 216 8.58 3.93 -4.44
N GLY A 217 8.04 4.83 -5.27
CA GLY A 217 6.73 5.45 -5.09
C GLY A 217 6.64 6.47 -3.96
N LEU A 218 5.67 7.38 -4.04
CA LEU A 218 5.29 8.27 -2.94
C LEU A 218 4.16 7.63 -2.14
N MET A 219 4.28 7.66 -0.82
CA MET A 219 3.16 7.34 0.07
C MET A 219 2.23 8.55 0.16
N TRP A 220 1.01 8.36 0.68
CA TRP A 220 0.03 9.42 0.82
C TRP A 220 0.55 10.61 1.66
N TYR A 221 1.30 10.33 2.73
CA TYR A 221 1.92 11.38 3.56
C TYR A 221 3.05 12.12 2.82
N ASP A 222 3.75 11.49 1.88
CA ASP A 222 4.73 12.17 1.03
C ASP A 222 4.01 13.16 0.09
N LEU A 223 2.85 12.77 -0.45
CA LEU A 223 2.00 13.63 -1.27
C LEU A 223 1.47 14.84 -0.49
N THR A 224 1.32 14.76 0.84
CA THR A 224 0.92 15.90 1.67
C THR A 224 1.99 16.99 1.69
N VAL A 225 3.27 16.62 1.80
CA VAL A 225 4.39 17.59 1.71
C VAL A 225 4.49 18.16 0.29
N GLN A 226 4.34 17.31 -0.73
CA GLN A 226 4.35 17.75 -2.13
C GLN A 226 3.22 18.74 -2.43
N ARG A 227 2.00 18.51 -1.93
CA ARG A 227 0.86 19.44 -2.08
C ARG A 227 1.13 20.78 -1.40
N GLN A 228 1.78 20.78 -0.23
CA GLN A 228 2.20 22.03 0.41
C GLN A 228 3.24 22.79 -0.45
N LEU A 229 4.23 22.09 -1.01
CA LEU A 229 5.21 22.71 -1.92
C LEU A 229 4.56 23.28 -3.19
N LEU A 230 3.60 22.58 -3.78
CA LEU A 230 2.85 23.06 -4.95
C LEU A 230 1.94 24.24 -4.63
N ALA A 231 1.52 24.40 -3.37
CA ALA A 231 0.75 25.55 -2.91
C ALA A 231 1.61 26.79 -2.59
N GLU A 232 2.94 26.64 -2.53
CA GLU A 232 3.84 27.78 -2.40
C GLU A 232 3.97 28.55 -3.71
N HIS A 233 4.23 29.86 -3.60
CA HIS A 233 4.56 30.65 -4.79
C HIS A 233 5.85 30.09 -5.43
N PRO A 234 5.88 29.83 -6.75
CA PRO A 234 7.03 29.18 -7.40
C PRO A 234 8.33 29.95 -7.21
N ASP A 235 8.28 31.28 -7.18
CA ASP A 235 9.46 32.11 -6.90
C ASP A 235 10.04 31.87 -5.50
N HIS A 236 9.23 31.54 -4.49
CA HIS A 236 9.75 31.18 -3.17
C HIS A 236 10.50 29.85 -3.19
N VAL A 237 9.98 28.86 -3.94
CA VAL A 237 10.61 27.54 -4.09
C VAL A 237 11.95 27.67 -4.85
N ILE A 238 11.99 28.46 -5.92
CA ILE A 238 13.22 28.72 -6.67
C ILE A 238 14.21 29.52 -5.80
N ALA A 239 13.74 30.59 -5.13
CA ALA A 239 14.59 31.40 -4.26
C ALA A 239 15.16 30.58 -3.08
N ALA A 240 14.41 29.64 -2.52
CA ALA A 240 14.88 28.73 -1.47
C ALA A 240 16.12 27.92 -1.86
N LEU A 241 16.27 27.61 -3.15
CA LEU A 241 17.36 26.82 -3.70
C LEU A 241 18.51 27.68 -4.25
N VAL A 242 18.29 28.97 -4.52
CA VAL A 242 19.30 29.87 -5.10
C VAL A 242 19.89 30.83 -4.06
N ALA A 243 19.11 31.26 -3.06
CA ALA A 243 19.53 32.29 -2.12
C ALA A 243 20.68 31.84 -1.18
N GLN A 244 20.79 30.54 -0.91
CA GLN A 244 21.96 29.94 -0.24
C GLN A 244 22.16 28.53 -0.79
N THR A 245 23.36 27.98 -0.60
CA THR A 245 23.70 26.63 -1.05
C THR A 245 22.71 25.60 -0.47
N PRO A 246 21.95 24.89 -1.33
CA PRO A 246 20.99 23.92 -0.85
C PRO A 246 21.71 22.68 -0.30
N SER A 247 21.15 22.10 0.76
CA SER A 247 21.60 20.81 1.28
C SER A 247 21.26 19.67 0.31
N PRO A 248 21.94 18.52 0.41
CA PRO A 248 21.61 17.34 -0.39
C PRO A 248 20.13 16.93 -0.28
N ALA A 249 19.55 16.98 0.93
CA ALA A 249 18.14 16.65 1.14
C ALA A 249 17.20 17.64 0.43
N GLN A 250 17.53 18.93 0.41
CA GLN A 250 16.75 19.93 -0.35
C GLN A 250 16.86 19.69 -1.86
N LEU A 251 18.03 19.30 -2.35
CA LEU A 251 18.21 18.93 -3.76
C LEU A 251 17.47 17.65 -4.14
N ASP A 252 17.38 16.67 -3.22
CA ASP A 252 16.57 15.47 -3.40
C ASP A 252 15.07 15.80 -3.48
N GLY A 253 14.59 16.65 -2.57
CA GLY A 253 13.22 17.14 -2.59
C GLY A 253 12.91 17.97 -3.83
N ALA A 254 13.83 18.82 -4.26
CA ALA A 254 13.70 19.60 -5.49
C ALA A 254 13.67 18.71 -6.74
N ALA A 255 14.53 17.70 -6.81
CA ALA A 255 14.52 16.71 -7.88
C ALA A 255 13.19 15.93 -7.92
N GLN A 256 12.61 15.61 -6.75
CA GLN A 256 11.30 14.98 -6.69
C GLN A 256 10.17 15.93 -7.15
N LEU A 257 10.15 17.18 -6.67
CA LEU A 257 9.14 18.18 -7.00
C LEU A 257 9.17 18.55 -8.50
N PHE A 258 10.33 18.97 -9.01
CA PHE A 258 10.45 19.40 -10.41
C PHE A 258 10.38 18.22 -11.40
N GLY A 259 10.55 17.00 -10.90
CA GLY A 259 10.32 15.76 -11.64
C GLY A 259 8.86 15.32 -11.65
N SER A 260 7.96 16.00 -10.93
CA SER A 260 6.55 15.64 -10.82
C SER A 260 5.75 16.14 -12.04
N VAL A 261 4.67 15.42 -12.33
CA VAL A 261 3.75 15.77 -13.44
C VAL A 261 2.99 17.06 -13.11
N GLU A 262 2.60 17.23 -11.84
CA GLU A 262 1.88 18.41 -11.34
C GLU A 262 2.69 19.68 -11.56
N TRP A 263 3.94 19.71 -11.09
CA TRP A 263 4.83 20.86 -11.31
C TRP A 263 5.03 21.14 -12.80
N THR A 264 5.34 20.09 -13.57
CA THR A 264 5.61 20.21 -15.00
C THR A 264 4.41 20.75 -15.78
N LYS A 265 3.19 20.36 -15.38
CA LYS A 265 1.96 20.82 -16.02
C LYS A 265 1.70 22.30 -15.75
N GLU A 266 2.03 22.78 -14.55
CA GLU A 266 1.71 24.14 -14.13
C GLU A 266 2.82 25.15 -14.48
N HIS A 267 4.07 24.76 -14.34
CA HIS A 267 5.23 25.67 -14.48
C HIS A 267 6.16 25.29 -15.64
N GLY A 268 5.90 24.18 -16.33
CA GLY A 268 6.77 23.65 -17.37
C GLY A 268 8.00 22.93 -16.83
N ARG A 269 8.83 22.43 -17.76
CA ARG A 269 10.08 21.69 -17.42
C ARG A 269 11.29 22.60 -17.28
N GLY A 270 11.22 23.83 -17.77
CA GLY A 270 12.36 24.75 -17.80
C GLY A 270 12.66 25.28 -16.40
N LEU A 271 13.81 24.91 -15.85
CA LEU A 271 14.33 25.50 -14.61
C LEU A 271 15.34 26.60 -14.96
N PRO A 272 15.37 27.72 -14.19
CA PRO A 272 16.33 28.78 -14.42
C PRO A 272 17.76 28.32 -14.11
N GLU A 273 18.76 28.92 -14.75
CA GLU A 273 20.16 28.80 -14.31
C GLU A 273 20.41 29.74 -13.12
N PRO A 274 21.29 29.37 -12.16
CA PRO A 274 22.14 28.16 -12.12
C PRO A 274 21.46 26.93 -11.48
N LEU A 275 20.18 27.02 -11.13
CA LEU A 275 19.46 25.97 -10.41
C LEU A 275 19.39 24.67 -11.21
N ARG A 276 19.11 24.76 -12.51
CA ARG A 276 19.09 23.60 -13.39
C ARG A 276 20.40 22.81 -13.32
N SER A 277 21.54 23.47 -13.54
CA SER A 277 22.86 22.84 -13.52
C SER A 277 23.13 22.16 -12.16
N THR A 278 22.79 22.85 -11.07
CA THR A 278 22.97 22.33 -9.71
C THR A 278 22.21 21.02 -9.48
N ILE A 279 20.94 20.94 -9.90
CA ILE A 279 20.12 19.74 -9.74
C ILE A 279 20.62 18.60 -10.64
N VAL A 280 20.98 18.90 -11.88
CA VAL A 280 21.51 17.90 -12.82
C VAL A 280 22.81 17.29 -12.29
N GLU A 281 23.73 18.11 -11.78
CA GLU A 281 24.98 17.65 -11.17
C GLU A 281 24.73 16.79 -9.94
N HIS A 282 23.82 17.20 -9.05
CA HIS A 282 23.42 16.42 -7.88
C HIS A 282 22.86 15.04 -8.25
N ILE A 283 21.95 14.98 -9.24
CA ILE A 283 21.36 13.73 -9.71
C ILE A 283 22.42 12.81 -10.35
N ARG A 284 23.34 13.37 -11.13
CA ARG A 284 24.45 12.60 -11.74
C ARG A 284 25.37 12.03 -10.68
N ALA A 285 25.72 12.82 -9.66
CA ALA A 285 26.64 12.42 -8.61
C ALA A 285 26.01 11.40 -7.64
N SER A 286 24.77 11.63 -7.18
CA SER A 286 24.19 10.90 -6.05
C SER A 286 22.71 10.54 -6.19
N GLY A 287 22.10 10.81 -7.35
CA GLY A 287 20.67 10.60 -7.58
C GLY A 287 20.29 9.12 -7.59
N THR A 288 19.05 8.84 -7.20
CA THR A 288 18.46 7.50 -7.28
C THR A 288 18.11 7.12 -8.72
N ASP A 289 17.85 5.84 -8.97
CA ASP A 289 17.47 5.38 -10.31
C ASP A 289 16.21 6.08 -10.86
N PRO A 290 15.15 6.34 -10.06
CA PRO A 290 14.04 7.19 -10.49
C PRO A 290 14.45 8.61 -10.91
N MET A 291 15.36 9.27 -10.16
CA MET A 291 15.83 10.61 -10.52
C MET A 291 16.61 10.61 -11.84
N ARG A 292 17.53 9.65 -12.00
CA ARG A 292 18.31 9.49 -13.25
C ARG A 292 17.43 9.11 -14.42
N PHE A 293 16.42 8.28 -14.20
CA PHE A 293 15.41 7.95 -15.20
C PHE A 293 14.71 9.23 -15.69
N ARG A 294 14.20 10.06 -14.78
CA ARG A 294 13.56 11.34 -15.14
C ARG A 294 14.51 12.27 -15.88
N LEU A 295 15.76 12.40 -15.42
CA LEU A 295 16.76 13.21 -16.09
C LEU A 295 16.97 12.79 -17.56
N ARG A 296 17.09 11.49 -17.84
CA ARG A 296 17.21 10.97 -19.22
C ARG A 296 15.98 11.25 -20.10
N HIS A 297 14.80 11.41 -19.50
CA HIS A 297 13.55 11.69 -20.22
C HIS A 297 13.24 13.19 -20.34
N GLY A 298 14.27 14.04 -20.19
CA GLY A 298 14.17 15.48 -20.39
C GLY A 298 13.35 16.21 -19.34
N TYR A 299 13.21 15.63 -18.13
CA TYR A 299 12.79 16.42 -16.97
C TYR A 299 13.89 17.42 -16.60
N TYR A 300 13.53 18.43 -15.79
CA TYR A 300 14.44 19.49 -15.37
C TYR A 300 14.96 20.40 -16.51
N GLY A 301 14.40 20.29 -17.72
CA GLY A 301 14.84 21.09 -18.87
C GLY A 301 16.21 20.67 -19.41
N ALA A 302 16.61 19.42 -19.15
CA ALA A 302 17.72 18.79 -19.85
C ALA A 302 17.25 18.41 -21.26
N GLU A 303 18.03 18.75 -22.30
CA GLU A 303 17.82 18.18 -23.62
C GLU A 303 18.00 16.66 -23.48
N GLY A 304 16.98 15.90 -23.85
CA GLY A 304 17.06 14.44 -23.77
C GLY A 304 18.21 13.97 -24.64
N GLU A 305 19.15 13.22 -24.08
CA GLU A 305 19.98 12.33 -24.89
C GLU A 305 18.99 11.33 -25.51
N ALA A 306 18.74 11.46 -26.81
CA ALA A 306 17.93 10.49 -27.53
C ALA A 306 18.53 9.09 -27.29
N PRO A 307 17.69 8.06 -27.02
CA PRO A 307 18.17 6.70 -26.78
C PRO A 307 18.95 6.13 -27.96
#